data_AF-A0A1S3BIC3-F1
#
_entry.id   AF-A0A1S3BIC3-F1
#
_cell.length_a   1.000
_cell.length_b   1.000
_cell.length_c   1.000
_cell.angle_alpha   90.00
_cell.angle_beta   90.00
_cell.angle_gamma   90.00
#
_symmetry.space_group_name_H-M   'P 1'
#
loop_
_entity.id
_entity.type
_entity.pdbx_description
1 polymer ?
#
loop_
_entity_poly.entity_id
_entity_poly.type
_entity_poly.pdbx_seq_one_letter_code
_entity_poly.pdbx_strand_id
1 'polypeptide(L)'
;MSYLQKLRALAMLSSSIIAHNKFNFVQVSYRRIGFSPVASNPRFYRTKETPKTEECGNSGGMLNMGSRKGHEITRATIKEAQATLLEYLHFTRGIQFLDAENMSKNSPIFLEKLLGKVEHEGNIGWSIMQFLRYHPINEFEPFFESVGLQPAEYNAFLPRNLMFLSDADLLLENFHVLCNYGIERNKTGKIFREATEIFRYDYGILLSKLKAYENFGLSQATVVKFVVCSPRLLIDGVNDVFVQVLEKLKNIGFESSWVEKQLRDGNSYNWKQILGLLFLFEQMGCSKEKLADLISQHPDLLFEDSGSKSLSLIGFLLKMGCSMIQICSVFLQFPQIRVGFGGSGFWRFPWGSVTEHCFAHYSLSELLFNILLRNLGNLRYSLLTGFEIL
;
A
#
# COMPACT_ATOMS: atom_id res chain seq x y z
N MET A 1 -11.41 17.27 47.96
CA MET A 1 -12.55 18.10 47.51
C MET A 1 -12.04 19.53 47.37
N SER A 2 -11.85 20.14 46.20
CA SER A 2 -11.91 19.68 44.82
C SER A 2 -11.07 20.67 43.99
N TYR A 3 -10.12 20.11 43.24
CA TYR A 3 -9.12 20.72 42.37
C TYR A 3 -9.72 21.37 41.09
N LEU A 4 -11.01 21.74 41.12
CA LEU A 4 -11.83 22.10 39.95
C LEU A 4 -12.16 23.59 39.82
N GLN A 5 -11.53 24.47 40.61
CA GLN A 5 -11.74 25.92 40.53
C GLN A 5 -10.56 26.72 39.93
N LYS A 6 -9.43 26.07 39.60
CA LYS A 6 -8.27 26.74 39.00
C LYS A 6 -8.16 26.65 37.47
N LEU A 7 -9.06 25.95 36.79
CA LEU A 7 -9.05 25.82 35.32
C LEU A 7 -10.00 26.79 34.58
N ARG A 8 -10.68 27.70 35.30
CA ARG A 8 -11.63 28.66 34.71
C ARG A 8 -11.08 30.06 34.43
N ALA A 9 -9.79 30.29 34.66
CA ALA A 9 -9.17 31.63 34.56
C ALA A 9 -8.16 31.79 33.40
N LEU A 10 -8.03 30.81 32.49
CA LEU A 10 -7.16 30.92 31.30
C LEU A 10 -7.93 30.89 29.96
N ALA A 11 -9.27 31.00 29.99
CA ALA A 11 -10.12 30.97 28.80
C ALA A 11 -10.56 32.37 28.31
N MET A 12 -9.86 33.44 28.71
CA MET A 12 -10.15 34.81 28.28
C MET A 12 -8.82 35.51 27.97
N LEU A 13 -8.68 36.03 26.74
CA LEU A 13 -7.50 36.68 26.11
C LEU A 13 -6.55 35.64 25.47
N SER A 14 -6.59 35.37 24.16
CA SER A 14 -6.38 36.36 23.10
C SER A 14 -7.13 36.01 21.81
N SER A 15 -8.18 36.78 21.53
CA SER A 15 -8.70 37.00 20.18
C SER A 15 -8.10 38.29 19.64
N SER A 16 -7.54 38.24 18.42
CA SER A 16 -7.54 39.29 17.38
C SER A 16 -6.17 39.47 16.71
N ILE A 17 -6.09 39.13 15.42
CA ILE A 17 -5.63 39.93 14.25
C ILE A 17 -6.01 39.05 13.04
N ILE A 18 -7.23 39.18 12.51
CA ILE A 18 -7.59 39.96 11.30
C ILE A 18 -6.64 39.72 10.11
N ALA A 19 -7.13 38.98 9.11
CA ALA A 19 -6.99 39.39 7.71
C ALA A 19 -8.17 38.85 6.91
N HIS A 20 -9.02 39.79 6.49
CA HIS A 20 -10.08 39.62 5.51
C HIS A 20 -9.57 38.91 4.26
N ASN A 21 -10.21 37.82 3.86
CA ASN A 21 -10.29 37.46 2.44
C ASN A 21 -11.74 37.12 2.10
N LYS A 22 -12.39 38.08 1.43
CA LYS A 22 -13.61 37.88 0.66
C LYS A 22 -13.32 36.78 -0.36
N PHE A 23 -13.80 35.57 -0.12
CA PHE A 23 -13.87 34.57 -1.18
C PHE A 23 -15.06 34.91 -2.06
N ASN A 24 -14.75 35.43 -3.24
CA ASN A 24 -15.68 35.57 -4.35
C ASN A 24 -16.29 34.20 -4.64
N PHE A 25 -17.61 34.11 -4.55
CA PHE A 25 -18.37 33.05 -5.21
C PHE A 25 -18.10 33.17 -6.71
N VAL A 26 -17.17 32.38 -7.23
CA VAL A 26 -17.16 32.06 -8.66
C VAL A 26 -18.26 31.03 -8.83
N GLN A 27 -19.44 31.53 -9.19
CA GLN A 27 -20.54 30.76 -9.72
C GLN A 27 -20.04 30.04 -10.98
N VAL A 28 -19.58 28.80 -10.82
CA VAL A 28 -19.32 27.92 -11.96
C VAL A 28 -20.68 27.54 -12.52
N SER A 29 -21.02 28.18 -13.63
CA SER A 29 -22.23 27.93 -14.41
C SER A 29 -22.31 26.46 -14.78
N TYR A 30 -23.20 25.71 -14.12
CA TYR A 30 -23.66 24.43 -14.62
C TYR A 30 -24.27 24.64 -16.00
N ARG A 31 -23.58 24.17 -17.05
CA ARG A 31 -24.18 24.07 -18.38
C ARG A 31 -25.19 22.91 -18.33
N ARG A 32 -26.43 23.27 -17.99
CA ARG A 32 -27.61 22.41 -18.09
C ARG A 32 -27.81 22.09 -19.58
N ILE A 33 -27.30 20.96 -20.03
CA ILE A 33 -27.63 20.43 -21.37
C ILE A 33 -29.04 19.86 -21.26
N GLY A 34 -29.97 20.51 -21.96
CA GLY A 34 -31.39 20.20 -21.93
C GLY A 34 -31.70 18.84 -22.54
N PHE A 35 -32.68 18.16 -21.94
CA PHE A 35 -33.42 17.08 -22.56
C PHE A 35 -34.34 17.65 -23.64
N SER A 36 -34.44 16.95 -24.77
CA SER A 36 -35.63 16.98 -25.62
C SER A 36 -35.98 15.53 -26.01
N PRO A 37 -37.27 15.12 -26.08
CA PRO A 37 -37.64 13.72 -26.07
C PRO A 37 -38.05 13.17 -27.45
N VAL A 38 -38.01 11.83 -27.54
CA VAL A 38 -38.68 10.92 -28.49
C VAL A 38 -38.16 10.85 -29.94
N ALA A 39 -37.62 9.68 -30.29
CA ALA A 39 -38.03 8.95 -31.50
C ALA A 39 -37.80 7.44 -31.32
N SER A 40 -38.84 6.67 -31.61
CA SER A 40 -38.98 5.22 -31.44
C SER A 40 -38.34 4.44 -32.60
N ASN A 41 -37.49 3.44 -32.29
CA ASN A 41 -37.22 2.14 -32.96
C ASN A 41 -37.15 2.05 -34.52
N PRO A 42 -36.22 1.25 -35.09
CA PRO A 42 -36.46 -0.20 -35.11
C PRO A 42 -35.25 -1.12 -34.93
N ARG A 43 -35.59 -2.32 -34.44
CA ARG A 43 -34.78 -3.52 -34.29
C ARG A 43 -34.14 -3.93 -35.62
N PHE A 44 -32.86 -4.27 -35.60
CA PHE A 44 -32.22 -5.06 -36.65
C PHE A 44 -31.64 -6.34 -36.06
N TYR A 45 -32.22 -7.48 -36.47
CA TYR A 45 -31.57 -8.78 -36.38
C TYR A 45 -30.46 -8.82 -37.44
N ARG A 46 -29.22 -9.12 -37.03
CA ARG A 46 -28.16 -9.51 -37.98
C ARG A 46 -27.43 -10.75 -37.47
N THR A 47 -27.47 -11.78 -38.29
CA THR A 47 -26.90 -13.12 -38.09
C THR A 47 -25.37 -13.10 -38.14
N LYS A 48 -24.77 -14.04 -37.39
CA LYS A 48 -23.34 -14.24 -37.09
C LYS A 48 -22.44 -14.48 -38.31
N GLU A 49 -21.17 -14.05 -38.19
CA GLU A 49 -20.00 -14.75 -38.72
C GLU A 49 -18.84 -14.73 -37.70
N THR A 50 -18.14 -15.86 -37.60
CA THR A 50 -17.00 -16.12 -36.71
C THR A 50 -15.65 -15.83 -37.38
N PRO A 51 -14.64 -15.33 -36.65
CA PRO A 51 -13.24 -15.60 -36.97
C PRO A 51 -12.53 -16.43 -35.89
N LYS A 52 -11.51 -17.15 -36.37
CA LYS A 52 -10.72 -18.20 -35.71
C LYS A 52 -9.76 -17.68 -34.63
N THR A 53 -9.43 -18.62 -33.76
CA THR A 53 -8.52 -18.63 -32.60
C THR A 53 -7.09 -18.18 -32.90
N GLU A 54 -6.50 -17.39 -31.99
CA GLU A 54 -5.07 -17.45 -31.64
C GLU A 54 -4.92 -17.39 -30.11
N GLU A 55 -4.11 -18.30 -29.58
CA GLU A 55 -3.86 -18.56 -28.16
C GLU A 55 -2.74 -17.68 -27.58
N CYS A 56 -2.80 -17.37 -26.27
CA CYS A 56 -1.61 -17.36 -25.42
C CYS A 56 -1.96 -17.39 -23.92
N GLY A 57 -1.39 -18.37 -23.20
CA GLY A 57 -0.67 -18.15 -21.93
C GLY A 57 -1.44 -18.17 -20.60
N ASN A 58 -1.29 -19.26 -19.85
CA ASN A 58 -1.78 -19.50 -18.48
C ASN A 58 -1.02 -18.77 -17.36
N SER A 59 -1.72 -18.44 -16.26
CA SER A 59 -1.42 -18.82 -14.86
C SER A 59 -2.56 -18.27 -13.98
N GLY A 60 -3.16 -18.95 -13.00
CA GLY A 60 -2.86 -20.18 -12.28
C GLY A 60 -3.25 -19.93 -10.82
N GLY A 61 -4.35 -20.50 -10.34
CA GLY A 61 -4.82 -20.30 -8.97
C GLY A 61 -6.13 -21.05 -8.70
N MET A 62 -6.03 -22.36 -8.50
CA MET A 62 -7.15 -23.26 -8.26
C MET A 62 -7.46 -23.32 -6.77
N LEU A 63 -8.66 -22.94 -6.35
CA LEU A 63 -9.21 -23.28 -5.04
C LEU A 63 -10.47 -24.13 -5.25
N ASN A 64 -10.41 -25.33 -4.67
CA ASN A 64 -11.35 -26.42 -4.87
C ASN A 64 -12.41 -26.38 -3.75
N MET A 65 -13.69 -26.25 -4.10
CA MET A 65 -14.80 -26.44 -3.17
C MET A 65 -16.06 -26.93 -3.89
N GLY A 66 -16.48 -28.16 -3.57
CA GLY A 66 -17.88 -28.54 -3.46
C GLY A 66 -18.73 -28.62 -4.73
N SER A 67 -18.64 -29.75 -5.41
CA SER A 67 -19.52 -30.27 -6.48
C SER A 67 -21.01 -29.82 -6.44
N ARG A 68 -21.41 -29.04 -7.46
CA ARG A 68 -22.70 -29.15 -8.18
C ARG A 68 -22.41 -28.90 -9.67
N LYS A 69 -22.74 -29.89 -10.52
CA LYS A 69 -22.64 -29.91 -12.01
C LYS A 69 -21.88 -28.71 -12.60
N GLY A 70 -20.55 -28.84 -12.71
CA GLY A 70 -19.69 -27.79 -13.22
C GLY A 70 -19.92 -27.56 -14.71
N HIS A 71 -20.77 -26.59 -15.05
CA HIS A 71 -20.68 -25.93 -16.34
C HIS A 71 -19.36 -25.16 -16.34
N GLU A 72 -18.46 -25.52 -17.25
CA GLU A 72 -17.19 -24.82 -17.43
C GLU A 72 -17.49 -23.35 -17.77
N ILE A 73 -17.15 -22.43 -16.85
CA ILE A 73 -17.43 -21.01 -17.01
C ILE A 73 -16.56 -20.49 -18.16
N THR A 74 -17.16 -20.27 -19.32
CA THR A 74 -16.45 -19.77 -20.50
C THR A 74 -16.14 -18.28 -20.36
N ARG A 75 -15.07 -17.80 -21.02
CA ARG A 75 -14.75 -16.35 -21.06
C ARG A 75 -15.90 -15.50 -21.61
N ALA A 76 -16.70 -16.04 -22.53
CA ALA A 76 -17.89 -15.37 -23.07
C ALA A 76 -18.96 -15.19 -21.97
N THR A 77 -19.20 -16.24 -21.19
CA THR A 77 -20.11 -16.20 -20.02
C THR A 77 -19.68 -15.14 -19.02
N ILE A 78 -18.39 -15.06 -18.71
CA ILE A 78 -17.85 -14.04 -17.79
C ILE A 78 -18.12 -12.65 -18.35
N LYS A 79 -17.81 -12.38 -19.61
CA LYS A 79 -18.01 -11.05 -20.22
C LYS A 79 -19.49 -10.65 -20.23
N GLU A 80 -20.39 -11.57 -20.53
CA GLU A 80 -21.84 -11.33 -20.51
C GLU A 80 -22.34 -11.04 -19.08
N ALA A 81 -21.85 -11.80 -18.09
CA ALA A 81 -22.17 -11.59 -16.68
C ALA A 81 -21.64 -10.24 -16.18
N GLN A 82 -20.42 -9.85 -16.55
CA GLN A 82 -19.83 -8.55 -16.24
C GLN A 82 -20.65 -7.40 -16.85
N ALA A 83 -21.05 -7.52 -18.12
CA ALA A 83 -21.87 -6.51 -18.78
C ALA A 83 -23.24 -6.36 -18.11
N THR A 84 -23.86 -7.49 -17.73
CA THR A 84 -25.15 -7.49 -17.04
C THR A 84 -25.04 -6.88 -15.64
N LEU A 85 -23.99 -7.22 -14.89
CA LEU A 85 -23.75 -6.63 -13.57
C LEU A 85 -23.49 -5.12 -13.67
N LEU A 86 -22.76 -4.67 -14.69
CA LEU A 86 -22.55 -3.25 -14.99
C LEU A 86 -23.87 -2.53 -15.25
N GLU A 87 -24.72 -3.09 -16.11
CA GLU A 87 -26.03 -2.52 -16.41
C GLU A 87 -26.90 -2.42 -15.16
N TYR A 88 -26.92 -3.47 -14.33
CA TYR A 88 -27.63 -3.45 -13.06
C TYR A 88 -27.10 -2.36 -12.12
N LEU A 89 -25.80 -2.33 -11.85
CA LEU A 89 -25.18 -1.36 -10.94
C LEU A 89 -25.36 0.09 -11.44
N HIS A 90 -25.22 0.33 -12.75
CA HIS A 90 -25.34 1.67 -13.30
C HIS A 90 -26.79 2.12 -13.47
N PHE A 91 -27.61 1.38 -14.22
CA PHE A 91 -28.96 1.82 -14.59
C PHE A 91 -30.00 1.56 -13.49
N THR A 92 -29.89 0.43 -12.77
CA THR A 92 -30.86 0.08 -11.73
C THR A 92 -30.48 0.69 -10.39
N ARG A 93 -29.19 0.67 -10.03
CA ARG A 93 -28.71 1.13 -8.73
C ARG A 93 -28.22 2.58 -8.71
N GLY A 94 -28.02 3.19 -9.88
CA GLY A 94 -27.60 4.59 -9.99
C GLY A 94 -26.14 4.85 -9.60
N ILE A 95 -25.30 3.80 -9.53
CA ILE A 95 -23.88 3.94 -9.26
C ILE A 95 -23.22 4.61 -10.47
N GLN A 96 -22.22 5.48 -10.22
CA GLN A 96 -21.50 6.14 -11.31
C GLN A 96 -20.88 5.10 -12.24
N PHE A 97 -20.93 5.36 -13.54
CA PHE A 97 -20.53 4.39 -14.57
C PHE A 97 -19.13 3.81 -14.33
N LEU A 98 -18.17 4.68 -13.97
CA LEU A 98 -16.77 4.27 -13.77
C LEU A 98 -16.60 3.31 -12.58
N ASP A 99 -17.37 3.49 -11.51
CA ASP A 99 -17.31 2.61 -10.35
C ASP A 99 -18.06 1.31 -10.63
N ALA A 100 -19.23 1.38 -11.28
CA ALA A 100 -19.97 0.21 -11.71
C ALA A 100 -19.14 -0.66 -12.67
N GLU A 101 -18.39 -0.05 -13.59
CA GLU A 101 -17.48 -0.74 -14.50
C GLU A 101 -16.33 -1.40 -13.74
N ASN A 102 -15.70 -0.69 -12.80
CA ASN A 102 -14.63 -1.22 -11.97
C ASN A 102 -15.13 -2.40 -11.12
N MET A 103 -16.27 -2.25 -10.45
CA MET A 103 -16.92 -3.29 -9.66
C MET A 103 -17.16 -4.54 -10.51
N SER A 104 -17.78 -4.37 -11.68
CA SER A 104 -18.13 -5.50 -12.54
C SER A 104 -16.91 -6.26 -13.07
N LYS A 105 -15.82 -5.55 -13.40
CA LYS A 105 -14.61 -6.15 -13.98
C LYS A 105 -13.67 -6.75 -12.93
N ASN A 106 -13.59 -6.13 -11.75
CA ASN A 106 -12.58 -6.45 -10.74
C ASN A 106 -13.14 -7.21 -9.51
N SER A 107 -14.34 -7.79 -9.60
CA SER A 107 -14.91 -8.66 -8.57
C SER A 107 -15.17 -10.11 -9.05
N PRO A 108 -14.14 -10.88 -9.46
CA PRO A 108 -14.31 -12.22 -10.03
C PRO A 108 -14.94 -13.24 -9.07
N ILE A 109 -14.62 -13.20 -7.77
CA ILE A 109 -15.16 -14.12 -6.76
C ILE A 109 -16.64 -13.83 -6.52
N PHE A 110 -17.02 -12.56 -6.41
CA PHE A 110 -18.43 -12.16 -6.36
C PHE A 110 -19.18 -12.61 -7.61
N LEU A 111 -18.59 -12.42 -8.80
CA LEU A 111 -19.20 -12.79 -10.07
C LEU A 111 -19.41 -14.32 -10.18
N GLU A 112 -18.44 -15.11 -9.71
CA GLU A 112 -18.56 -16.57 -9.65
C GLU A 112 -19.69 -17.00 -8.70
N LYS A 113 -19.78 -16.39 -7.52
CA LYS A 113 -20.90 -16.62 -6.57
C LYS A 113 -22.25 -16.25 -7.18
N LEU A 114 -22.32 -15.18 -7.97
CA LEU A 114 -23.53 -14.77 -8.67
C LEU A 114 -23.92 -15.79 -9.75
N LEU A 115 -22.94 -16.24 -10.55
CA LEU A 115 -23.13 -17.27 -11.57
C LEU A 115 -23.61 -18.60 -10.96
N GLY A 116 -23.11 -18.98 -9.79
CA GLY A 116 -23.58 -20.18 -9.08
C GLY A 116 -25.02 -20.10 -8.54
N LYS A 117 -25.66 -18.92 -8.53
CA LYS A 117 -27.05 -18.72 -8.08
C LYS A 117 -28.06 -18.68 -9.23
N VAL A 118 -27.60 -18.57 -10.48
CA VAL A 118 -28.47 -18.45 -11.65
C VAL A 118 -28.50 -19.75 -12.44
N GLU A 119 -29.63 -20.05 -13.06
CA GLU A 119 -29.74 -21.18 -13.96
C GLU A 119 -29.00 -20.86 -15.28
N HIS A 120 -28.17 -21.80 -15.74
CA HIS A 120 -27.41 -21.68 -17.00
C HIS A 120 -28.26 -22.02 -18.24
N GLU A 121 -29.58 -22.13 -18.09
CA GLU A 121 -30.49 -22.46 -19.19
C GLU A 121 -30.82 -21.20 -20.00
N GLY A 122 -30.19 -21.06 -21.17
CA GLY A 122 -30.47 -19.98 -22.12
C GLY A 122 -29.51 -18.79 -22.05
N ASN A 123 -30.05 -17.56 -22.14
CA ASN A 123 -29.25 -16.34 -22.16
C ASN A 123 -28.84 -15.97 -20.72
N ILE A 124 -27.54 -16.07 -20.42
CA ILE A 124 -27.00 -15.87 -19.07
C ILE A 124 -27.25 -14.45 -18.58
N GLY A 125 -27.09 -13.44 -19.44
CA GLY A 125 -27.34 -12.06 -19.06
C GLY A 125 -28.79 -11.84 -18.63
N TRP A 126 -29.75 -12.45 -19.34
CA TRP A 126 -31.14 -12.41 -18.96
C TRP A 126 -31.41 -13.12 -17.64
N SER A 127 -30.84 -14.31 -17.42
CA SER A 127 -30.97 -15.05 -16.14
C SER A 127 -30.42 -14.25 -14.96
N ILE A 128 -29.27 -13.60 -15.13
CA ILE A 128 -28.68 -12.71 -14.11
C ILE A 128 -29.55 -11.50 -13.87
N MET A 129 -30.00 -10.82 -14.92
CA MET A 129 -30.86 -9.63 -14.79
C MET A 129 -32.18 -9.96 -14.09
N GLN A 130 -32.80 -11.09 -14.43
CA GLN A 130 -34.00 -11.57 -13.74
C GLN A 130 -33.73 -11.88 -12.27
N PHE A 131 -32.65 -12.57 -11.96
CA PHE A 131 -32.27 -12.87 -10.59
C PHE A 131 -32.08 -11.58 -9.78
N LEU A 132 -31.30 -10.63 -10.28
CA LEU A 132 -31.01 -9.35 -9.60
C LEU A 132 -32.26 -8.48 -9.41
N ARG A 133 -33.27 -8.61 -10.27
CA ARG A 133 -34.55 -7.90 -10.12
C ARG A 133 -35.31 -8.30 -8.85
N TYR A 134 -35.21 -9.55 -8.44
CA TYR A 134 -35.91 -10.08 -7.25
C TYR A 134 -34.99 -10.30 -6.05
N HIS A 135 -33.68 -10.31 -6.28
CA HIS A 135 -32.65 -10.55 -5.26
C HIS A 135 -31.60 -9.43 -5.30
N PRO A 136 -31.88 -8.27 -4.66
CA PRO A 136 -30.90 -7.20 -4.59
C PRO A 136 -29.64 -7.70 -3.88
N ILE A 137 -28.49 -7.38 -4.46
CA ILE A 137 -27.18 -7.75 -3.92
C ILE A 137 -26.71 -6.75 -2.86
N ASN A 138 -25.86 -7.23 -1.96
CA ASN A 138 -25.07 -6.36 -1.10
C ASN A 138 -23.97 -5.69 -1.95
N GLU A 139 -24.13 -4.42 -2.28
CA GLU A 139 -23.24 -3.65 -3.15
C GLU A 139 -21.83 -3.47 -2.58
N PHE A 140 -21.68 -3.59 -1.25
CA PHE A 140 -20.38 -3.52 -0.59
C PHE A 140 -19.46 -4.71 -0.94
N GLU A 141 -20.01 -5.89 -1.23
CA GLU A 141 -19.21 -7.07 -1.59
C GLU A 141 -18.42 -6.88 -2.90
N PRO A 142 -19.06 -6.62 -4.07
CA PRO A 142 -18.34 -6.36 -5.29
C PRO A 142 -17.50 -5.08 -5.23
N PHE A 143 -17.92 -4.08 -4.44
CA PHE A 143 -17.12 -2.88 -4.22
C PHE A 143 -15.79 -3.20 -3.53
N PHE A 144 -15.83 -3.84 -2.36
CA PHE A 144 -14.62 -4.14 -1.60
C PHE A 144 -13.68 -5.09 -2.36
N GLU A 145 -14.24 -6.06 -3.08
CA GLU A 145 -13.45 -6.92 -3.94
C GLU A 145 -12.75 -6.13 -5.05
N SER A 146 -13.47 -5.22 -5.70
CA SER A 146 -12.94 -4.40 -6.81
C SER A 146 -11.86 -3.39 -6.41
N VAL A 147 -11.79 -3.03 -5.12
CA VAL A 147 -10.70 -2.19 -4.59
C VAL A 147 -9.51 -3.02 -4.10
N GLY A 148 -9.56 -4.34 -4.22
CA GLY A 148 -8.44 -5.25 -3.95
C GLY A 148 -8.49 -5.97 -2.60
N LEU A 149 -9.63 -5.98 -1.90
CA LEU A 149 -9.81 -6.77 -0.68
C LEU A 149 -10.29 -8.19 -1.00
N GLN A 150 -9.76 -9.17 -0.27
CA GLN A 150 -10.27 -10.54 -0.34
C GLN A 150 -11.55 -10.70 0.48
N PRO A 151 -12.44 -11.65 0.15
CA PRO A 151 -13.65 -11.92 0.93
C PRO A 151 -13.39 -12.16 2.43
N ALA A 152 -12.31 -12.87 2.76
CA ALA A 152 -11.94 -13.09 4.15
C ALA A 152 -11.59 -11.78 4.89
N GLU A 153 -11.05 -10.79 4.19
CA GLU A 153 -10.66 -9.49 4.75
C GLU A 153 -11.87 -8.56 4.87
N TYR A 154 -12.69 -8.44 3.81
CA TYR A 154 -13.77 -7.45 3.80
C TYR A 154 -15.01 -7.84 4.61
N ASN A 155 -15.18 -9.12 4.97
CA ASN A 155 -16.31 -9.56 5.80
C ASN A 155 -16.37 -8.81 7.14
N ALA A 156 -15.23 -8.38 7.69
CA ALA A 156 -15.17 -7.58 8.90
C ALA A 156 -15.63 -6.12 8.71
N PHE A 157 -15.60 -5.62 7.47
CA PHE A 157 -15.97 -4.24 7.10
C PHE A 157 -17.39 -4.13 6.57
N LEU A 158 -18.07 -5.26 6.31
CA LEU A 158 -19.45 -5.23 5.83
C LEU A 158 -20.38 -4.59 6.88
N PRO A 159 -21.12 -3.54 6.52
CA PRO A 159 -22.08 -2.94 7.44
C PRO A 159 -23.20 -3.94 7.74
N ARG A 160 -23.62 -4.02 9.00
CA ARG A 160 -24.64 -5.00 9.45
C ARG A 160 -26.03 -4.75 8.88
N ASN A 161 -26.37 -3.47 8.68
CA ASN A 161 -27.72 -3.03 8.33
C ASN A 161 -27.77 -2.21 7.03
N LEU A 162 -26.67 -2.15 6.28
CA LEU A 162 -26.61 -1.46 4.99
C LEU A 162 -26.24 -2.47 3.92
N MET A 163 -26.90 -2.38 2.78
CA MET A 163 -26.60 -3.19 1.60
C MET A 163 -26.27 -2.35 0.38
N PHE A 164 -26.51 -1.03 0.43
CA PHE A 164 -26.36 -0.13 -0.70
C PHE A 164 -25.31 0.94 -0.43
N LEU A 165 -24.48 1.20 -1.42
CA LEU A 165 -23.41 2.20 -1.35
C LEU A 165 -23.96 3.62 -1.31
N SER A 166 -25.17 3.84 -1.85
CA SER A 166 -25.89 5.11 -1.76
C SER A 166 -26.11 5.58 -0.32
N ASP A 167 -26.18 4.65 0.62
CA ASP A 167 -26.41 4.92 2.04
C ASP A 167 -25.09 5.23 2.80
N ALA A 168 -23.94 5.10 2.13
CA ALA A 168 -22.60 5.35 2.67
C ALA A 168 -21.90 6.47 1.86
N ASP A 169 -22.51 7.64 1.85
CA ASP A 169 -22.06 8.85 1.16
C ASP A 169 -20.63 9.26 1.51
N LEU A 170 -20.26 9.29 2.80
CA LEU A 170 -18.90 9.64 3.23
C LEU A 170 -17.85 8.64 2.76
N LEU A 171 -18.21 7.34 2.67
CA LEU A 171 -17.30 6.31 2.19
C LEU A 171 -16.99 6.51 0.72
N LEU A 172 -18.02 6.72 -0.10
CA LEU A 172 -17.87 6.97 -1.53
C LEU A 172 -17.14 8.29 -1.80
N GLU A 173 -17.48 9.35 -1.08
CA GLU A 173 -16.80 10.64 -1.21
C GLU A 173 -15.30 10.50 -0.95
N ASN A 174 -14.92 9.91 0.18
CA ASN A 174 -13.50 9.75 0.52
C ASN A 174 -12.78 8.79 -0.45
N PHE A 175 -13.46 7.75 -0.93
CA PHE A 175 -12.96 6.88 -2.00
C PHE A 175 -12.69 7.68 -3.30
N HIS A 176 -13.61 8.55 -3.71
CA HIS A 176 -13.44 9.41 -4.87
C HIS A 176 -12.32 10.42 -4.68
N VAL A 177 -12.15 10.98 -3.48
CA VAL A 177 -11.01 11.87 -3.18
C VAL A 177 -9.69 11.15 -3.41
N LEU A 178 -9.53 9.91 -2.93
CA LEU A 178 -8.31 9.12 -3.16
C LEU A 178 -8.07 8.86 -4.66
N CYS A 179 -9.11 8.45 -5.38
CA CYS A 179 -9.03 8.18 -6.82
C CYS A 179 -8.71 9.43 -7.63
N ASN A 180 -9.38 10.55 -7.34
CA ASN A 180 -9.16 11.83 -8.01
C ASN A 180 -7.79 12.43 -7.68
N TYR A 181 -7.26 12.12 -6.50
CA TYR A 181 -5.89 12.49 -6.12
C TYR A 181 -4.83 11.65 -6.86
N GLY A 182 -5.21 10.56 -7.53
CA GLY A 182 -4.31 9.75 -8.36
C GLY A 182 -3.98 8.37 -7.77
N ILE A 183 -4.64 7.94 -6.70
CA ILE A 183 -4.48 6.59 -6.15
C ILE A 183 -5.26 5.59 -7.01
N GLU A 184 -4.62 4.51 -7.43
CA GLU A 184 -5.28 3.44 -8.17
C GLU A 184 -6.37 2.74 -7.32
N ARG A 185 -7.50 2.40 -7.96
CA ARG A 185 -8.67 1.79 -7.30
C ARG A 185 -8.32 0.50 -6.56
N ASN A 186 -7.56 -0.38 -7.20
CA ASN A 186 -7.08 -1.66 -6.65
C ASN A 186 -6.08 -1.52 -5.49
N LYS A 187 -5.48 -0.34 -5.28
CA LYS A 187 -4.59 -0.06 -4.14
C LYS A 187 -5.37 0.45 -2.93
N THR A 188 -6.60 0.90 -3.13
CA THR A 188 -7.43 1.49 -2.07
C THR A 188 -7.88 0.44 -1.05
N GLY A 189 -7.96 -0.84 -1.43
CA GLY A 189 -8.24 -1.94 -0.49
C GLY A 189 -7.24 -2.01 0.65
N LYS A 190 -5.94 -1.77 0.38
CA LYS A 190 -4.94 -1.70 1.46
C LYS A 190 -5.21 -0.55 2.42
N ILE A 191 -5.66 0.60 1.89
CA ILE A 191 -6.03 1.76 2.70
C ILE A 191 -7.23 1.42 3.60
N PHE A 192 -8.26 0.76 3.07
CA PHE A 192 -9.39 0.26 3.86
C PHE A 192 -8.93 -0.66 5.00
N ARG A 193 -8.01 -1.58 4.73
CA ARG A 193 -7.52 -2.55 5.72
C ARG A 193 -6.71 -1.91 6.84
N GLU A 194 -5.90 -0.91 6.53
CA GLU A 194 -4.92 -0.35 7.49
C GLU A 194 -5.37 0.93 8.16
N ALA A 195 -6.34 1.65 7.58
CA ALA A 195 -6.80 2.95 8.02
C ALA A 195 -8.28 3.19 7.62
N THR A 196 -9.17 2.31 8.07
CA THR A 196 -10.62 2.36 7.75
C THR A 196 -11.26 3.69 8.17
N GLU A 197 -10.72 4.36 9.18
CA GLU A 197 -11.22 5.62 9.73
C GLU A 197 -11.23 6.74 8.68
N ILE A 198 -10.34 6.68 7.69
CA ILE A 198 -10.23 7.68 6.61
C ILE A 198 -11.54 7.80 5.82
N PHE A 199 -12.25 6.69 5.63
CA PHE A 199 -13.50 6.66 4.87
C PHE A 199 -14.70 7.22 5.65
N ARG A 200 -14.47 7.64 6.90
CA ARG A 200 -15.48 8.26 7.77
C ARG A 200 -15.21 9.74 8.01
N TYR A 201 -14.20 10.32 7.35
CA TYR A 201 -13.93 11.75 7.46
C TYR A 201 -15.03 12.56 6.78
N ASP A 202 -15.35 13.71 7.37
CA ASP A 202 -16.24 14.68 6.75
C ASP A 202 -15.63 15.24 5.44
N TYR A 203 -16.53 15.76 4.60
CA TYR A 203 -16.20 16.35 3.30
C TYR A 203 -14.99 17.30 3.36
N GLY A 204 -14.03 17.09 2.44
CA GLY A 204 -12.85 17.95 2.29
C GLY A 204 -11.70 17.72 3.28
N ILE A 205 -11.94 17.02 4.41
CA ILE A 205 -10.89 16.75 5.40
C ILE A 205 -9.79 15.90 4.78
N LEU A 206 -10.13 14.81 4.09
CA LEU A 206 -9.15 13.92 3.48
C LEU A 206 -8.26 14.66 2.46
N LEU A 207 -8.87 15.48 1.61
CA LEU A 207 -8.14 16.27 0.63
C LEU A 207 -7.20 17.29 1.30
N SER A 208 -7.64 17.94 2.39
CA SER A 208 -6.77 18.85 3.14
C SER A 208 -5.58 18.13 3.77
N LYS A 209 -5.74 16.88 4.23
CA LYS A 209 -4.65 16.07 4.79
C LYS A 209 -3.64 15.69 3.72
N LEU A 210 -4.10 15.27 2.54
CA LEU A 210 -3.24 15.00 1.39
C LEU A 210 -2.44 16.24 0.98
N LYS A 211 -3.11 17.40 0.85
CA LYS A 211 -2.45 18.68 0.53
C LYS A 211 -1.51 19.17 1.62
N ALA A 212 -1.75 18.82 2.89
CA ALA A 212 -0.84 19.17 3.97
C ALA A 212 0.54 18.56 3.75
N TYR A 213 0.64 17.36 3.17
CA TYR A 213 1.91 16.74 2.82
C TYR A 213 2.63 17.42 1.65
N GLU A 214 1.89 17.99 0.69
CA GLU A 214 2.48 18.78 -0.39
C GLU A 214 3.15 20.06 0.14
N ASN A 215 2.62 20.65 1.22
CA ASN A 215 3.23 21.82 1.86
C ASN A 215 4.61 21.52 2.48
N PHE A 216 4.97 20.25 2.69
CA PHE A 216 6.32 19.82 3.10
C PHE A 216 7.28 19.61 1.91
N GLY A 217 6.89 20.07 0.71
CA GLY A 217 7.71 19.97 -0.50
C GLY A 217 7.64 18.61 -1.18
N LEU A 218 6.62 17.81 -0.88
CA LEU A 218 6.37 16.53 -1.56
C LEU A 218 5.55 16.77 -2.83
N SER A 219 5.93 16.11 -3.92
CA SER A 219 5.11 16.09 -5.13
C SER A 219 3.85 15.24 -4.92
N GLN A 220 2.78 15.53 -5.65
CA GLN A 220 1.55 14.72 -5.60
C GLN A 220 1.82 13.22 -5.83
N ALA A 221 2.66 12.87 -6.82
CA ALA A 221 3.04 11.49 -7.11
C ALA A 221 3.75 10.83 -5.92
N THR A 222 4.64 11.57 -5.27
CA THR A 222 5.35 11.13 -4.07
C THR A 222 4.39 10.91 -2.89
N VAL A 223 3.42 11.82 -2.68
CA VAL A 223 2.38 11.66 -1.64
C VAL A 223 1.54 10.42 -1.92
N VAL A 224 1.10 10.21 -3.16
CA VAL A 224 0.35 9.01 -3.58
C VAL A 224 1.12 7.75 -3.21
N LYS A 225 2.41 7.68 -3.55
CA LYS A 225 3.25 6.51 -3.23
C LYS A 225 3.35 6.28 -1.72
N PHE A 226 3.61 7.33 -0.93
CA PHE A 226 3.70 7.21 0.52
C PHE A 226 2.39 6.76 1.16
N VAL A 227 1.25 7.30 0.71
CA VAL A 227 -0.08 6.92 1.22
C VAL A 227 -0.41 5.46 0.91
N VAL A 228 -0.11 4.98 -0.30
CA VAL A 228 -0.32 3.57 -0.67
C VAL A 228 0.58 2.64 0.16
N CYS A 229 1.82 3.03 0.42
CA CYS A 229 2.75 2.25 1.25
C CYS A 229 2.43 2.35 2.75
N SER A 230 1.90 3.48 3.22
CA SER A 230 1.60 3.76 4.63
C SER A 230 0.29 4.53 4.80
N PRO A 231 -0.87 3.88 4.68
CA PRO A 231 -2.18 4.53 4.77
C PRO A 231 -2.41 5.29 6.09
N ARG A 232 -1.79 4.80 7.17
CA ARG A 232 -1.87 5.39 8.51
C ARG A 232 -1.30 6.81 8.61
N LEU A 233 -0.57 7.28 7.61
CA LEU A 233 -0.14 8.68 7.53
C LEU A 233 -1.33 9.66 7.46
N LEU A 234 -2.49 9.21 6.98
CA LEU A 234 -3.68 10.04 6.87
C LEU A 234 -4.59 9.95 8.10
N ILE A 235 -4.23 9.15 9.11
CA ILE A 235 -4.92 9.11 10.39
C ILE A 235 -4.44 10.32 11.20
N ASP A 236 -5.39 11.11 11.71
CA ASP A 236 -5.13 12.34 12.47
C ASP A 236 -4.39 13.45 11.68
N GLY A 237 -3.51 14.21 12.33
CA GLY A 237 -2.77 15.30 11.71
C GLY A 237 -1.60 14.80 10.84
N VAL A 238 -0.77 15.75 10.42
CA VAL A 238 0.50 15.41 9.76
C VAL A 238 1.35 14.58 10.73
N ASN A 239 1.83 13.43 10.27
CA ASN A 239 2.65 12.56 11.07
C ASN A 239 4.07 13.13 11.30
N ASP A 240 4.31 13.68 12.50
CA ASP A 240 5.60 14.30 12.85
C ASP A 240 6.79 13.32 12.76
N VAL A 241 6.57 12.05 13.07
CA VAL A 241 7.62 11.01 13.01
C VAL A 241 8.06 10.80 11.56
N PHE A 242 7.11 10.74 10.63
CA PHE A 242 7.39 10.63 9.20
C PHE A 242 8.15 11.85 8.67
N VAL A 243 7.72 13.06 9.04
CA VAL A 243 8.42 14.30 8.64
C VAL A 243 9.86 14.29 9.15
N GLN A 244 10.09 13.90 10.41
CA GLN A 244 11.44 13.77 10.98
C GLN A 244 12.31 12.74 10.24
N VAL A 245 11.74 11.63 9.78
CA VAL A 245 12.48 10.65 8.97
C VAL A 245 12.94 11.28 7.66
N LEU A 246 12.05 12.00 6.96
CA LEU A 246 12.40 12.67 5.71
C LEU A 246 13.45 13.76 5.92
N GLU A 247 13.34 14.56 6.98
CA GLU A 247 14.34 15.58 7.33
C GLU A 247 15.70 14.98 7.64
N LYS A 248 15.75 13.87 8.39
CA LYS A 248 17.01 13.18 8.68
C LYS A 248 17.65 12.61 7.43
N LEU A 249 16.87 11.95 6.57
CA LEU A 249 17.38 11.42 5.31
C LEU A 249 17.88 12.55 4.40
N LYS A 250 17.17 13.68 4.36
CA LYS A 250 17.63 14.90 3.67
C LYS A 250 18.95 15.43 4.23
N ASN A 251 19.12 15.43 5.55
CA ASN A 251 20.36 15.84 6.21
C ASN A 251 21.55 14.90 5.95
N ILE A 252 21.28 13.64 5.62
CA ILE A 252 22.29 12.65 5.21
C ILE A 252 22.61 12.81 3.70
N GLY A 253 21.70 13.39 2.91
CA GLY A 253 21.89 13.66 1.48
C GLY A 253 20.87 12.99 0.55
N PHE A 254 19.80 12.41 1.09
CA PHE A 254 18.76 11.73 0.31
C PHE A 254 17.51 12.60 0.13
N GLU A 255 17.08 12.78 -1.11
CA GLU A 255 15.82 13.44 -1.42
C GLU A 255 14.61 12.52 -1.16
N SER A 256 13.42 13.11 -0.97
CA SER A 256 12.15 12.36 -0.84
C SER A 256 11.86 11.47 -2.06
N SER A 257 12.27 11.90 -3.26
CA SER A 257 12.18 11.13 -4.50
C SER A 257 13.02 9.86 -4.48
N TRP A 258 14.14 9.84 -3.74
CA TRP A 258 14.95 8.64 -3.55
C TRP A 258 14.27 7.68 -2.58
N VAL A 259 13.71 8.20 -1.48
CA VAL A 259 12.97 7.40 -0.48
C VAL A 259 11.78 6.72 -1.14
N GLU A 260 11.03 7.44 -1.96
CA GLU A 260 9.91 6.94 -2.74
C GLU A 260 10.28 5.68 -3.54
N LYS A 261 11.44 5.68 -4.19
CA LYS A 261 11.94 4.57 -5.01
C LYS A 261 12.30 3.32 -4.19
N GLN A 262 12.59 3.48 -2.90
CA GLN A 262 12.89 2.35 -2.02
C GLN A 262 11.61 1.65 -1.52
N LEU A 263 10.45 2.32 -1.63
CA LEU A 263 9.20 1.76 -1.15
C LEU A 263 8.59 0.79 -2.15
N ARG A 264 8.30 -0.42 -1.67
CA ARG A 264 7.65 -1.47 -2.44
C ARG A 264 6.14 -1.45 -2.19
N ASP A 265 5.40 -1.68 -3.26
CA ASP A 265 3.95 -1.86 -3.17
C ASP A 265 3.63 -3.11 -2.35
N GLY A 266 2.61 -3.02 -1.51
CA GLY A 266 2.16 -4.12 -0.65
C GLY A 266 2.82 -4.16 0.73
N ASN A 267 4.03 -3.61 0.89
CA ASN A 267 4.69 -3.50 2.19
C ASN A 267 4.12 -2.36 3.02
N SER A 268 4.07 -2.53 4.34
CA SER A 268 3.64 -1.50 5.29
C SER A 268 4.82 -1.08 6.15
N TYR A 269 5.00 0.23 6.30
CA TYR A 269 6.19 0.81 6.90
C TYR A 269 5.89 1.43 8.26
N ASN A 270 6.70 1.06 9.26
CA ASN A 270 6.69 1.63 10.59
C ASN A 270 7.75 2.74 10.69
N TRP A 271 7.34 3.96 10.40
CA TRP A 271 8.21 5.15 10.42
C TRP A 271 8.87 5.40 11.77
N LYS A 272 8.24 4.98 12.89
CA LYS A 272 8.83 5.10 14.22
C LYS A 272 10.04 4.18 14.40
N GLN A 273 9.98 2.97 13.86
CA GLN A 273 11.11 2.04 13.88
C GLN A 273 12.23 2.52 12.97
N ILE A 274 11.90 2.99 11.76
CA ILE A 274 12.88 3.57 10.83
C ILE A 274 13.59 4.77 11.48
N LEU A 275 12.84 5.66 12.13
CA LEU A 275 13.41 6.80 12.85
C LEU A 275 14.35 6.34 13.97
N GLY A 276 13.95 5.35 14.77
CA GLY A 276 14.78 4.79 15.83
C GLY A 276 16.07 4.18 15.29
N LEU A 277 16.02 3.50 14.14
CA LEU A 277 17.19 2.92 13.51
C LEU A 277 18.14 4.00 12.95
N LEU A 278 17.62 5.08 12.36
CA LEU A 278 18.43 6.23 11.95
C LEU A 278 19.17 6.87 13.14
N PHE A 279 18.49 7.03 14.27
CA PHE A 279 19.12 7.52 15.50
C PHE A 279 20.21 6.56 16.01
N LEU A 280 19.99 5.25 15.93
CA LEU A 280 21.01 4.27 16.32
C LEU A 280 22.25 4.38 15.43
N PHE A 281 22.08 4.51 14.11
CA PHE A 281 23.23 4.68 13.22
C PHE A 281 24.03 5.97 13.49
N GLU A 282 23.36 7.07 13.84
CA GLU A 282 24.02 8.29 14.28
C GLU A 282 24.82 8.08 15.59
N GLN A 283 24.26 7.33 16.54
CA GLN A 283 24.92 7.02 17.82
C GLN A 283 26.11 6.06 17.68
N MET A 284 26.18 5.29 16.58
CA MET A 284 27.29 4.35 16.35
C MET A 284 28.61 5.01 15.95
N GLY A 285 28.66 6.35 15.88
CA GLY A 285 29.88 7.10 15.57
C GLY A 285 30.27 7.06 14.09
N CYS A 286 29.35 6.63 13.22
CA CYS A 286 29.51 6.75 11.77
C CYS A 286 29.49 8.23 11.37
N SER A 287 30.44 8.68 10.54
CA SER A 287 30.36 10.02 9.94
C SER A 287 29.16 10.10 8.99
N LYS A 288 28.66 11.31 8.72
CA LYS A 288 27.50 11.48 7.83
C LYS A 288 27.74 10.90 6.45
N GLU A 289 28.96 11.04 5.94
CA GLU A 289 29.38 10.52 4.63
C GLU A 289 29.35 9.00 4.62
N LYS A 290 29.92 8.35 5.66
CA LYS A 290 29.89 6.88 5.78
C LYS A 290 28.47 6.35 5.93
N LEU A 291 27.61 7.09 6.64
CA LEU A 291 26.21 6.71 6.79
C LEU A 291 25.45 6.84 5.46
N ALA A 292 25.72 7.89 4.69
CA ALA A 292 25.18 8.05 3.33
C ALA A 292 25.65 6.90 2.41
N ASP A 293 26.94 6.55 2.45
CA ASP A 293 27.49 5.43 1.68
C ASP A 293 26.82 4.10 2.07
N LEU A 294 26.63 3.85 3.36
CA LEU A 294 25.97 2.63 3.85
C LEU A 294 24.51 2.53 3.39
N ILE A 295 23.73 3.60 3.58
CA ILE A 295 22.31 3.62 3.23
C ILE A 295 22.10 3.58 1.71
N SER A 296 22.98 4.22 0.94
CA SER A 296 22.88 4.22 -0.52
C SER A 296 23.18 2.84 -1.12
N GLN A 297 24.12 2.10 -0.53
CA GLN A 297 24.43 0.72 -0.94
C GLN A 297 23.37 -0.28 -0.46
N HIS A 298 22.83 -0.09 0.75
CA HIS A 298 21.90 -1.00 1.40
C HIS A 298 20.65 -0.31 1.98
N PRO A 299 19.75 0.20 1.13
CA PRO A 299 18.49 0.79 1.58
C PRO A 299 17.61 -0.20 2.34
N ASP A 300 17.74 -1.50 2.04
CA ASP A 300 17.03 -2.59 2.72
C ASP A 300 17.29 -2.59 4.24
N LEU A 301 18.45 -2.09 4.71
CA LEU A 301 18.72 -1.99 6.15
C LEU A 301 17.68 -1.12 6.87
N LEU A 302 17.19 -0.07 6.21
CA LEU A 302 16.16 0.82 6.76
C LEU A 302 14.74 0.37 6.40
N PHE A 303 14.54 -0.04 5.15
CA PHE A 303 13.20 -0.20 4.59
C PHE A 303 12.68 -1.64 4.62
N GLU A 304 13.55 -2.66 4.61
CA GLU A 304 13.09 -4.05 4.69
C GLU A 304 12.49 -4.32 6.08
N ASP A 305 11.23 -4.73 6.11
CA ASP A 305 10.44 -4.91 7.33
C ASP A 305 10.58 -3.74 8.32
N SER A 306 10.65 -2.51 7.80
CA SER A 306 10.85 -1.27 8.57
C SER A 306 12.13 -1.26 9.42
N GLY A 307 13.16 -1.97 8.97
CA GLY A 307 14.44 -2.09 9.68
C GLY A 307 14.37 -2.99 10.91
N SER A 308 13.27 -3.71 11.13
CA SER A 308 13.10 -4.59 12.29
C SER A 308 14.19 -5.66 12.39
N LYS A 309 14.56 -6.27 11.26
CA LYS A 309 15.63 -7.25 11.22
C LYS A 309 17.01 -6.61 11.44
N SER A 310 17.25 -5.42 10.89
CA SER A 310 18.50 -4.68 11.16
C SER A 310 18.64 -4.37 12.65
N LEU A 311 17.55 -3.96 13.30
CA LEU A 311 17.49 -3.77 14.76
C LEU A 311 17.79 -5.07 15.51
N SER A 312 17.22 -6.21 15.09
CA SER A 312 17.52 -7.52 15.69
C SER A 312 18.99 -7.91 15.56
N LEU A 313 19.60 -7.68 14.39
CA LEU A 313 21.02 -7.96 14.17
C LEU A 313 21.91 -7.06 15.03
N ILE A 314 21.60 -5.77 15.12
CA ILE A 314 22.30 -4.82 15.99
C ILE A 314 22.19 -5.28 17.45
N GLY A 315 20.98 -5.60 17.91
CA GLY A 315 20.73 -6.10 19.26
C GLY A 315 21.49 -7.39 19.57
N PHE A 316 21.56 -8.31 18.60
CA PHE A 316 22.35 -9.53 18.73
C PHE A 316 23.84 -9.25 18.85
N LEU A 317 24.42 -8.42 17.99
CA LEU A 317 25.84 -8.06 18.05
C LEU A 317 26.21 -7.36 19.36
N LEU A 318 25.33 -6.48 19.87
CA LEU A 318 25.49 -5.87 21.18
C LEU A 318 25.45 -6.91 22.31
N LYS A 319 24.55 -7.90 22.24
CA LYS A 319 24.47 -8.99 23.21
C LYS A 319 25.73 -9.89 23.19
N MET A 320 26.35 -10.02 22.03
CA MET A 320 27.64 -10.67 21.87
C MET A 320 28.80 -9.78 22.39
N GLY A 321 28.56 -8.53 22.77
CA GLY A 321 29.60 -7.64 23.32
C GLY A 321 30.38 -6.87 22.25
N CYS A 322 29.89 -6.81 21.01
CA CYS A 322 30.42 -5.87 20.04
C CYS A 322 30.09 -4.43 20.47
N SER A 323 31.06 -3.52 20.34
CA SER A 323 30.79 -2.10 20.53
C SER A 323 30.01 -1.51 19.35
N MET A 324 29.30 -0.41 19.58
CA MET A 324 28.56 0.30 18.52
C MET A 324 29.43 0.68 17.31
N ILE A 325 30.70 1.04 17.55
CA ILE A 325 31.68 1.37 16.50
C ILE A 325 32.05 0.12 15.69
N GLN A 326 32.26 -1.01 16.36
CA GLN A 326 32.53 -2.29 15.70
C GLN A 326 31.34 -2.71 14.82
N ILE A 327 30.11 -2.53 15.31
CA ILE A 327 28.90 -2.82 14.54
C ILE A 327 28.83 -1.95 13.28
N CYS A 328 29.07 -0.64 13.38
CA CYS A 328 29.19 0.27 12.23
C CYS A 328 30.22 -0.24 11.21
N SER A 329 31.38 -0.71 11.69
CA SER A 329 32.44 -1.25 10.81
C SER A 329 32.01 -2.54 10.09
N VAL A 330 31.25 -3.41 10.75
CA VAL A 330 30.73 -4.66 10.15
C VAL A 330 29.76 -4.34 9.01
N PHE A 331 28.85 -3.39 9.19
CA PHE A 331 27.92 -2.98 8.15
C PHE A 331 28.62 -2.34 6.94
N LEU A 332 29.66 -1.53 7.17
CA LEU A 332 30.45 -0.89 6.11
C LEU A 332 31.34 -1.87 5.35
N GLN A 333 31.92 -2.87 6.04
CA GLN A 333 32.86 -3.84 5.43
C GLN A 333 32.17 -5.04 4.81
N PHE A 334 30.96 -5.38 5.27
CA PHE A 334 30.17 -6.49 4.74
C PHE A 334 28.80 -6.00 4.25
N PRO A 335 28.77 -5.15 3.20
CA PRO A 335 27.54 -4.70 2.57
C PRO A 335 26.62 -5.86 2.13
N GLN A 336 27.21 -7.01 1.78
CA GLN A 336 26.49 -8.21 1.32
C GLN A 336 25.69 -8.95 2.41
N ILE A 337 25.62 -8.45 3.65
CA ILE A 337 24.72 -9.00 4.67
C ILE A 337 23.29 -8.70 4.22
N ARG A 338 22.70 -9.63 3.47
CA ARG A 338 21.29 -9.54 3.14
C ARG A 338 20.50 -9.85 4.39
N VAL A 339 19.79 -8.84 4.85
CA VAL A 339 18.80 -8.94 5.92
C VAL A 339 17.48 -9.51 5.34
N GLY A 340 17.59 -10.49 4.44
CA GLY A 340 16.53 -10.99 3.57
C GLY A 340 15.94 -12.34 3.98
N PHE A 341 14.61 -12.49 3.91
CA PHE A 341 13.91 -13.75 4.20
C PHE A 341 14.17 -14.80 3.11
N GLY A 342 15.10 -15.73 3.38
CA GLY A 342 15.18 -16.99 2.66
C GLY A 342 14.49 -18.08 3.46
N GLY A 343 13.15 -18.13 3.46
CA GLY A 343 12.30 -19.28 3.86
C GLY A 343 12.46 -19.92 5.25
N SER A 344 13.47 -19.57 6.03
CA SER A 344 13.90 -20.37 7.17
C SER A 344 14.70 -19.58 8.21
N GLY A 345 14.42 -18.30 8.46
CA GLY A 345 15.01 -17.58 9.61
C GLY A 345 16.54 -17.50 9.64
N PHE A 346 17.19 -17.59 8.48
CA PHE A 346 18.66 -17.51 8.37
C PHE A 346 19.11 -16.09 8.01
N TRP A 347 20.19 -15.65 8.64
CA TRP A 347 20.98 -14.51 8.18
C TRP A 347 21.90 -14.96 7.05
N ARG A 348 21.82 -14.36 5.87
CA ARG A 348 22.76 -14.65 4.77
C ARG A 348 23.93 -13.68 4.84
N PHE A 349 25.02 -14.15 5.43
CA PHE A 349 26.31 -13.50 5.33
C PHE A 349 27.01 -13.99 4.05
N PRO A 350 27.96 -13.22 3.48
CA PRO A 350 28.77 -13.68 2.34
C PRO A 350 29.58 -14.97 2.58
N TRP A 351 29.56 -15.50 3.81
CA TRP A 351 30.26 -16.71 4.24
C TRP A 351 29.33 -17.91 4.55
N GLY A 352 28.01 -17.75 4.39
CA GLY A 352 27.01 -18.82 4.63
C GLY A 352 25.69 -18.32 5.24
N SER A 353 24.69 -19.22 5.28
CA SER A 353 23.42 -18.99 5.99
C SER A 353 23.61 -19.34 7.46
N VAL A 354 23.41 -18.40 8.39
CA VAL A 354 23.68 -18.62 9.82
C VAL A 354 22.36 -18.61 10.61
N THR A 355 22.10 -19.68 11.36
CA THR A 355 20.98 -19.74 12.33
C THR A 355 21.39 -19.08 13.66
N GLU A 356 20.40 -18.72 14.49
CA GLU A 356 20.62 -18.40 15.91
C GLU A 356 21.43 -19.50 16.64
N HIS A 357 21.32 -20.76 16.22
CA HIS A 357 22.05 -21.89 16.79
C HIS A 357 23.52 -22.00 16.34
N CYS A 358 23.89 -21.49 15.17
CA CYS A 358 25.26 -21.62 14.63
C CYS A 358 26.28 -20.69 15.29
N PHE A 359 25.86 -19.60 15.94
CA PHE A 359 26.76 -18.69 16.66
C PHE A 359 27.12 -19.18 18.08
N ALA A 360 26.45 -20.21 18.59
CA ALA A 360 26.75 -20.78 19.91
C ALA A 360 28.11 -21.53 19.97
N HIS A 361 28.70 -21.85 18.81
CA HIS A 361 29.96 -22.59 18.69
C HIS A 361 31.18 -21.74 18.34
N TYR A 362 30.99 -20.46 18.02
CA TYR A 362 32.11 -19.57 17.71
C TYR A 362 32.29 -18.56 18.85
N SER A 363 33.47 -18.55 19.44
CA SER A 363 33.88 -17.46 20.34
C SER A 363 33.88 -16.13 19.58
N LEU A 364 33.57 -14.99 20.23
CA LEU A 364 33.74 -13.67 19.60
C LEU A 364 35.13 -13.48 19.02
N SER A 365 36.13 -14.08 19.69
CA SER A 365 37.49 -14.17 19.19
C SER A 365 37.55 -14.86 17.84
N GLU A 366 36.92 -16.01 17.60
CA GLU A 366 36.96 -16.67 16.28
C GLU A 366 36.20 -15.92 15.19
N LEU A 367 35.11 -15.22 15.53
CA LEU A 367 34.37 -14.43 14.54
C LEU A 367 35.17 -13.20 14.12
N LEU A 368 35.72 -12.46 15.09
CA LEU A 368 36.63 -11.34 14.82
C LEU A 368 37.96 -11.80 14.22
N PHE A 369 38.49 -12.96 14.63
CA PHE A 369 39.72 -13.56 14.12
C PHE A 369 39.54 -14.07 12.70
N ASN A 370 38.42 -14.67 12.32
CA ASN A 370 38.13 -15.01 10.92
C ASN A 370 37.87 -13.78 10.05
N ILE A 371 37.25 -12.74 10.61
CA ILE A 371 37.09 -11.42 9.96
C ILE A 371 38.46 -10.73 9.77
N LEU A 372 39.38 -10.84 10.72
CA LEU A 372 40.72 -10.21 10.69
C LEU A 372 41.75 -11.03 9.89
N LEU A 373 41.79 -12.36 10.00
CA LEU A 373 42.74 -13.23 9.28
C LEU A 373 42.51 -13.29 7.78
N ARG A 374 41.24 -13.29 7.32
CA ARG A 374 40.97 -13.22 5.88
C ARG A 374 41.37 -11.87 5.26
N ASN A 375 41.41 -10.80 6.06
CA ASN A 375 41.84 -9.48 5.60
C ASN A 375 43.37 -9.29 5.59
N LEU A 376 44.14 -10.03 6.40
CA LEU A 376 45.59 -10.11 6.25
C LEU A 376 46.01 -10.88 4.98
N GLY A 377 45.15 -11.75 4.45
CA GLY A 377 45.34 -12.42 3.16
C GLY A 377 45.21 -11.48 1.96
N ASN A 378 44.26 -10.53 1.98
CA ASN A 378 44.05 -9.58 0.90
C ASN A 378 44.95 -8.33 0.96
N LEU A 379 45.44 -7.95 2.14
CA LEU A 379 46.50 -6.94 2.27
C LEU A 379 47.87 -7.47 1.85
N ARG A 380 48.12 -8.78 1.94
CA ARG A 380 49.36 -9.38 1.40
C ARG A 380 49.39 -9.40 -0.13
N TYR A 381 48.26 -9.55 -0.82
CA TYR A 381 48.26 -9.55 -2.29
C TYR A 381 48.41 -8.15 -2.91
N SER A 382 48.09 -7.07 -2.18
CA SER A 382 48.33 -5.69 -2.65
C SER A 382 49.71 -5.14 -2.24
N LEU A 383 50.39 -5.73 -1.26
CA LEU A 383 51.74 -5.32 -0.83
C LEU A 383 52.86 -6.26 -1.34
N LEU A 384 52.53 -7.38 -1.99
CA LEU A 384 53.50 -8.29 -2.63
C LEU A 384 53.64 -8.11 -4.17
N THR A 385 52.92 -7.16 -4.79
CA THR A 385 53.09 -6.81 -6.22
C THR A 385 53.63 -5.40 -6.44
N GLY A 386 54.33 -4.84 -5.45
CA GLY A 386 54.92 -3.52 -5.58
C GLY A 386 56.08 -3.34 -4.61
N PHE A 387 57.19 -4.05 -4.85
CA PHE A 387 58.58 -3.62 -4.59
C PHE A 387 59.53 -4.81 -4.85
N GLU A 388 60.01 -4.94 -6.08
CA GLU A 388 61.42 -5.27 -6.36
C GLU A 388 61.84 -4.46 -7.59
N ILE A 389 63.00 -3.81 -7.46
CA ILE A 389 63.48 -2.68 -8.24
C ILE A 389 64.36 -3.17 -9.39
N LEU A 390 64.03 -2.77 -10.63
CA LEU A 390 64.94 -2.25 -11.66
C LEU A 390 64.16 -1.69 -12.85
#